data_AF-A0A9W5R5R9-F1
#
_entry.id   AF-A0A9W5R5R9-F1
#
_cell.length_a   1.000
_cell.length_b   1.000
_cell.length_c   1.000
_cell.angle_alpha   90.00
_cell.angle_beta   90.00
_cell.angle_gamma   90.00
#
_symmetry.space_group_name_H-M   'P 1'
#
loop_
_entity.id
_entity.type
_entity.pdbx_description
1 polymer ?
#
loop_
_entity_poly.entity_id
_entity_poly.type
_entity_poly.pdbx_seq_one_letter_code
_entity_poly.pdbx_strand_id
1 'polypeptide(L)' 'MKGEWHYLYRAIDGDGHTLDIQLRKTRDYQAAYMFMKRFVKVFGEPSVLTKDKASALLCACKKLVAVA' A
#
# COMPACT_ATOMS: atom_id res chain seq x y z
N MET A 1 -7.36 -11.50 -27.11
CA MET A 1 -6.34 -10.92 -26.21
C MET A 1 -6.48 -11.59 -24.85
N LYS A 2 -5.45 -12.24 -24.31
CA LYS A 2 -5.46 -12.72 -22.93
C LYS A 2 -4.75 -11.68 -22.08
N GLY A 3 -5.47 -11.02 -21.18
CA GLY A 3 -4.88 -10.08 -20.22
C GLY A 3 -4.13 -10.81 -19.12
N GLU A 4 -3.04 -10.21 -18.62
CA GLU A 4 -2.29 -10.73 -17.47
C GLU A 4 -2.81 -10.11 -16.17
N TRP A 5 -3.07 -10.95 -15.17
CA TRP A 5 -3.44 -10.50 -13.83
C TRP A 5 -2.27 -9.82 -13.13
N HIS A 6 -2.54 -8.65 -12.56
CA HIS A 6 -1.61 -7.88 -11.74
C HIS A 6 -2.29 -7.52 -10.42
N TYR A 7 -1.48 -7.31 -9.39
CA TYR A 7 -1.92 -6.84 -8.08
C TYR A 7 -1.95 -5.33 -8.04
N LEU A 8 -3.07 -4.78 -7.60
CA LEU A 8 -3.30 -3.36 -7.42
C LEU A 8 -3.12 -2.97 -5.95
N TYR A 9 -2.14 -2.12 -5.68
CA TYR A 9 -2.02 -1.39 -4.42
C TYR A 9 -2.65 -0.02 -4.62
N ARG A 10 -3.58 0.37 -3.74
CA ARG A 10 -4.29 1.65 -3.81
C ARG A 10 -4.38 2.27 -2.42
N ALA A 11 -4.07 3.55 -2.34
CA ALA A 11 -4.31 4.39 -1.16
C ALA A 11 -5.50 5.30 -1.44
N ILE A 12 -6.44 5.34 -0.51
CA ILE A 12 -7.65 6.15 -0.58
C ILE A 12 -7.73 6.92 0.74
N ASP A 13 -8.08 8.20 0.68
CA ASP A 13 -8.34 8.99 1.87
C ASP A 13 -9.71 8.69 2.50
N GLY A 14 -10.03 9.37 3.60
CA GLY A 14 -11.30 9.22 4.31
C GLY A 14 -12.52 9.70 3.52
N ASP A 15 -12.32 10.58 2.53
CA ASP A 15 -13.37 11.13 1.67
C ASP A 15 -13.60 10.28 0.42
N GLY A 16 -12.79 9.23 0.22
CA GLY A 16 -12.89 8.33 -0.92
C GLY A 16 -12.03 8.74 -2.13
N HIS A 17 -11.20 9.79 -2.02
CA HIS A 17 -10.29 10.16 -3.10
C HIS A 17 -9.10 9.22 -3.16
N THR A 18 -8.75 8.81 -4.37
CA THR A 18 -7.56 7.98 -4.58
C THR A 18 -6.31 8.86 -4.56
N LEU A 19 -5.42 8.58 -3.62
CA LEU A 19 -4.17 9.32 -3.42
C LEU A 19 -3.01 8.75 -4.21
N ASP A 20 -2.91 7.41 -4.28
CA ASP A 20 -1.83 6.74 -4.99
C ASP A 20 -2.25 5.34 -5.47
N ILE A 21 -1.66 4.89 -6.58
CA ILE A 21 -1.86 3.58 -7.19
C ILE A 21 -0.50 2.97 -7.58
N GLN A 22 -0.34 1.66 -7.38
CA GLN A 22 0.76 0.87 -7.93
C GLN A 22 0.28 -0.50 -8.41
N LEU A 23 0.63 -0.85 -9.65
CA LEU A 23 0.44 -2.19 -10.20
C LEU A 23 1.73 -3.00 -10.09
N ARG A 24 1.60 -4.27 -9.69
CA ARG A 24 2.71 -5.22 -9.54
C ARG A 24 2.34 -6.60 -10.06
N LYS A 25 3.32 -7.34 -10.55
CA LYS A 25 3.14 -8.75 -10.96
C LYS A 25 2.99 -9.69 -9.75
N THR A 26 3.59 -9.34 -8.63
CA THR A 26 3.61 -10.14 -7.39
C THR A 26 3.03 -9.36 -6.21
N ARG A 27 2.47 -10.09 -5.24
CA ARG A 27 1.99 -9.55 -3.97
C ARG A 27 2.94 -9.95 -2.84
N ASP A 28 4.11 -9.34 -2.82
CA ASP A 28 5.16 -9.62 -1.84
C ASP A 28 5.40 -8.42 -0.90
N TYR A 29 6.22 -8.67 0.13
CA TYR A 29 6.60 -7.66 1.11
C TYR A 29 7.32 -6.46 0.48
N GLN A 30 8.16 -6.68 -0.52
CA GLN A 30 8.96 -5.63 -1.13
C GLN A 30 8.10 -4.67 -1.94
N ALA A 31 7.13 -5.20 -2.69
CA ALA A 31 6.09 -4.43 -3.36
C ALA A 31 5.31 -3.56 -2.36
N ALA A 32 4.82 -4.16 -1.27
CA ALA A 32 4.07 -3.44 -0.24
C ALA A 32 4.92 -2.35 0.45
N TYR A 33 6.17 -2.67 0.78
CA TYR A 33 7.11 -1.73 1.39
C TYR A 33 7.42 -0.55 0.47
N MET A 34 7.69 -0.80 -0.81
CA MET A 34 7.98 0.25 -1.78
C MET A 34 6.78 1.17 -2.01
N PHE A 35 5.57 0.60 -2.09
CA PHE A 35 4.33 1.38 -2.16
C PHE A 35 4.19 2.28 -0.94
N MET A 36 4.28 1.70 0.26
CA MET A 36 4.09 2.44 1.51
C MET A 36 5.18 3.50 1.73
N LYS A 37 6.45 3.19 1.42
CA LYS A 37 7.56 4.14 1.53
C LYS A 37 7.36 5.33 0.60
N ARG A 38 6.91 5.09 -0.64
CA ARG A 38 6.58 6.15 -1.59
C ARG A 38 5.42 6.99 -1.08
N PHE A 39 4.36 6.35 -0.63
CA PHE A 39 3.18 7.02 -0.10
C PHE A 39 3.53 7.95 1.08
N VAL A 40 4.23 7.44 2.10
CA VAL A 40 4.64 8.21 3.28
C VAL A 40 5.56 9.38 2.92
N LYS A 41 6.44 9.20 1.91
CA LYS A 41 7.30 10.29 1.43
C LYS A 41 6.50 11.46 0.85
N VAL A 42 5.35 11.20 0.23
CA VAL A 42 4.53 12.21 -0.45
C VAL A 42 3.49 12.81 0.49
N PHE A 43 2.81 11.97 1.27
CA PHE A 43 1.64 12.36 2.07
C PHE A 43 1.90 12.41 3.58
N GLY A 44 3.11 12.02 4.01
CA GLY A 44 3.41 11.85 5.43
C GLY A 44 2.87 10.53 6.01
N GLU A 45 3.09 10.33 7.30
CA GLU A 45 2.59 9.15 8.01
C GLU A 45 1.07 9.30 8.26
N PRO A 46 0.23 8.35 7.82
CA PRO A 46 -1.21 8.44 8.05
C PRO A 46 -1.53 8.22 9.53
N SER A 47 -2.43 9.03 10.09
CA SER A 47 -2.88 8.88 11.48
C SER A 47 -3.69 7.61 11.71
N VAL A 48 -4.44 7.17 10.70
CA VAL A 48 -5.19 5.90 10.70
C VAL A 48 -4.96 5.22 9.37
N LEU A 49 -4.65 3.91 9.41
CA LEU A 49 -4.37 3.13 8.21
C LEU A 49 -5.18 1.84 8.18
N THR A 50 -6.28 1.86 7.46
CA THR A 50 -7.12 0.68 7.21
C THR A 50 -6.52 -0.15 6.08
N LYS A 51 -6.29 -1.44 6.35
CA LYS A 51 -5.67 -2.38 5.42
C LYS A 51 -6.42 -3.70 5.42
N ASP A 52 -6.31 -4.44 4.33
CA ASP A 52 -6.75 -5.83 4.31
C ASP A 52 -5.83 -6.71 5.18
N LYS A 53 -6.21 -7.97 5.41
CA LYS A 53 -5.44 -8.93 6.21
C LYS A 53 -4.20 -9.47 5.48
N ALA A 54 -3.66 -8.78 4.47
CA ALA A 54 -2.48 -9.24 3.75
C ALA A 54 -1.21 -9.13 4.62
N SER A 55 -0.55 -10.26 4.86
CA SER A 55 0.66 -10.35 5.69
C SER A 55 1.81 -9.46 5.18
N ALA A 56 1.98 -9.37 3.86
CA ALA A 56 2.97 -8.51 3.21
C ALA A 56 2.80 -7.04 3.58
N LEU A 57 1.56 -6.56 3.59
CA LEU A 57 1.22 -5.17 3.89
C LEU A 57 1.33 -4.88 5.39
N LEU A 58 0.96 -5.85 6.24
CA LEU A 58 1.19 -5.78 7.69
C LEU A 58 2.68 -5.60 8.02
N CYS A 59 3.54 -6.45 7.45
CA CYS A 59 4.98 -6.36 7.66
C CYS A 59 5.56 -5.04 7.15
N ALA A 60 5.10 -4.56 5.99
CA ALA A 60 5.55 -3.30 5.40
C ALA A 60 5.24 -2.11 6.31
N CYS A 61 4.02 -2.06 6.85
CA CYS A 61 3.61 -0.99 7.75
C CYS A 61 4.35 -1.03 9.08
N LYS A 62 4.54 -2.21 9.70
CA LYS A 62 5.32 -2.32 10.95
C LYS A 62 6.73 -1.74 10.84
N LYS A 63 7.31 -1.70 9.64
CA LYS A 63 8.65 -1.14 9.41
C LYS A 63 8.66 0.36 9.13
N LEU A 64 7.56 0.92 8.64
CA LEU A 64 7.50 2.29 8.10
C LEU A 64 6.62 3.25 8.90
N VAL A 65 5.67 2.69 9.66
CA VAL A 65 4.66 3.42 10.42
C VAL A 65 4.69 2.83 11.83
N ALA A 66 4.75 3.68 12.84
CA ALA A 66 4.54 3.21 14.22
C ALA A 66 3.08 2.75 14.29
N VAL A 67 2.88 1.43 14.23
CA VAL A 67 1.53 0.87 14.31
C VAL A 67 1.02 1.12 15.73
N ALA A 68 0.13 2.10 15.88
CA ALA A 68 -0.66 2.30 17.08
C ALA A 68 -1.72 1.18 17.21
#